data_AF-A0A6G7ZGT3-F1
#
_entry.id   AF-A0A6G7ZGT3-F1
#
_cell.length_a   1.000
_cell.length_b   1.000
_cell.length_c   1.000
_cell.angle_alpha   90.00
_cell.angle_beta   90.00
_cell.angle_gamma   90.00
#
_symmetry.space_group_name_H-M   'P 1'
#
loop_
_entity.id
_entity.type
_entity.pdbx_description
1 polymer ?
#
loop_
_entity_poly.entity_id
_entity_poly.type
_entity_poly.pdbx_seq_one_letter_code
_entity_poly.pdbx_strand_id
1 'polypeptide(L)'
;MMLALLLPALGACNMLISETPIYTEADRASLAPRNGLWLSSNRGCEFDTQEAEAVWPDCAMWMVVRDQGAEMLLSDGKKQVEVLGGFFAAGKPIIAQARWVDTAKEPQRAYYGFFGVEPHQIGPDGLFSAASIWVVECGTQANQNADIVPYPGIGPECRATSKDAIRIAAEKSRRTDTMEEWRWLRAEATAKGN
;
A
#
# COMPACT_ATOMS: atom_id res chain seq x y z
N MET A 1 17.44 -17.17 34.66
CA MET A 1 16.74 -17.87 33.56
C MET A 1 15.82 -16.85 32.91
N MET A 2 15.97 -16.65 31.60
CA MET A 2 15.64 -15.44 30.83
C MET A 2 14.20 -14.92 30.98
N LEU A 3 14.14 -13.59 31.11
CA LEU A 3 12.98 -12.70 31.04
C LEU A 3 12.30 -12.85 29.67
N ALA A 4 11.02 -13.22 29.68
CA ALA A 4 10.17 -13.26 28.49
C ALA A 4 9.93 -11.83 27.98
N LEU A 5 10.47 -11.51 26.80
CA LEU A 5 10.14 -10.32 26.02
C LEU A 5 8.70 -10.45 25.49
N LEU A 6 7.76 -9.80 26.18
CA LEU A 6 6.45 -9.44 25.64
C LEU A 6 6.63 -8.26 24.67
N LEU A 7 6.78 -8.57 23.38
CA LEU A 7 6.75 -7.57 22.30
C LEU A 7 5.28 -7.25 21.96
N PRO A 8 4.84 -5.97 22.02
CA PRO A 8 3.51 -5.59 21.58
C PRO A 8 3.49 -5.48 20.05
N ALA A 9 2.96 -6.50 19.38
CA ALA A 9 2.75 -6.55 17.92
C ALA A 9 1.26 -6.33 17.60
N LEU A 10 0.76 -5.09 17.67
CA LEU A 10 -0.69 -4.80 17.61
C LEU A 10 -1.10 -3.83 16.50
N GLY A 11 -0.71 -4.10 15.24
CA GLY A 11 -1.27 -3.33 14.12
C GLY A 11 -0.89 -3.84 12.73
N ALA A 12 0.23 -4.54 12.61
CA ALA A 12 0.69 -5.16 11.38
C ALA A 12 0.35 -6.67 11.28
N CYS A 13 -0.55 -7.18 12.12
CA CYS A 13 -0.58 -8.60 12.47
C CYS A 13 -0.71 -9.56 11.29
N ASN A 14 -1.33 -9.16 10.18
CA ASN A 14 -1.54 -10.02 9.03
C ASN A 14 -1.00 -9.45 7.71
N MET A 15 -0.23 -8.36 7.71
CA MET A 15 0.28 -7.77 6.47
C MET A 15 1.54 -8.52 5.99
N LEU A 16 1.51 -9.00 4.75
CA LEU A 16 2.65 -9.66 4.14
C LEU A 16 3.82 -8.69 3.93
N ILE A 17 5.00 -9.05 4.44
CA ILE A 17 6.19 -8.21 4.37
C ILE A 17 7.45 -8.96 3.90
N SER A 18 8.47 -8.20 3.51
CA SER A 18 9.83 -8.67 3.25
C SER A 18 10.86 -7.66 3.78
N GLU A 19 12.09 -8.11 4.04
CA GLU A 19 13.24 -7.24 4.37
C GLU A 19 14.01 -6.77 3.14
N THR A 20 13.87 -7.49 2.04
CA THR A 20 14.51 -7.18 0.76
C THR A 20 13.46 -7.07 -0.34
N PRO A 21 13.71 -6.25 -1.39
CA PRO A 21 12.79 -6.17 -2.51
C PRO A 21 12.71 -7.52 -3.21
N ILE A 22 11.49 -8.00 -3.44
CA ILE A 22 11.22 -9.28 -4.11
C ILE A 22 11.00 -9.08 -5.61
N TYR A 23 10.37 -7.96 -5.98
CA TYR A 23 10.25 -7.52 -7.37
C TYR A 23 11.40 -6.58 -7.76
N THR A 24 11.85 -6.70 -9.00
CA THR A 24 12.92 -5.91 -9.59
C THR A 24 12.47 -5.26 -10.89
N GLU A 25 13.29 -4.39 -11.49
CA GLU A 25 12.99 -3.73 -12.76
C GLU A 25 12.54 -4.66 -13.89
N ALA A 26 13.02 -5.92 -13.91
CA ALA A 26 12.58 -6.91 -14.90
C ALA A 26 11.09 -7.27 -14.77
N ASP A 27 10.48 -7.03 -13.61
CA ASP A 27 9.08 -7.29 -13.32
C ASP A 27 8.19 -6.05 -13.53
N ARG A 28 8.74 -4.91 -13.95
CA ARG A 28 8.00 -3.64 -13.99
C ARG A 28 6.76 -3.73 -14.89
N ALA A 29 5.63 -3.26 -14.36
CA ALA A 29 4.41 -3.13 -15.13
C ALA A 29 4.54 -2.05 -16.22
N SER A 30 3.93 -2.29 -17.37
CA SER A 30 3.74 -1.24 -18.39
C SER A 30 2.65 -0.23 -18.02
N LEU A 31 1.82 -0.57 -17.04
CA LEU A 31 0.81 0.32 -16.46
C LEU A 31 1.37 0.98 -15.19
N ALA A 32 1.10 2.26 -15.01
CA ALA A 32 1.55 3.02 -13.85
C ALA A 32 0.47 4.00 -13.34
N PRO A 33 0.47 4.35 -12.05
CA PRO A 33 -0.43 5.38 -11.56
C PRO A 33 -0.06 6.74 -12.15
N ARG A 34 -1.06 7.54 -12.50
CA ARG A 34 -0.87 8.94 -12.85
C ARG A 34 -0.26 9.73 -11.69
N ASN A 35 0.72 10.58 -11.98
CA ASN A 35 1.29 11.51 -10.99
C ASN A 35 0.24 12.53 -10.50
N GLY A 36 0.28 12.87 -9.21
CA GLY A 36 -0.58 13.86 -8.59
C GLY A 36 -1.26 13.36 -7.32
N LEU A 37 -2.31 14.07 -6.91
CA LEU A 37 -3.07 13.80 -5.70
C LEU A 37 -4.17 12.77 -5.98
N TRP A 38 -4.14 11.70 -5.19
CA TRP A 38 -5.11 10.62 -5.17
C TRP A 38 -5.91 10.66 -3.88
N LEU A 39 -7.14 10.18 -3.94
CA LEU A 39 -8.09 10.17 -2.83
C LEU A 39 -8.78 8.81 -2.72
N SER A 40 -8.86 8.29 -1.49
CA SER A 40 -9.90 7.36 -1.04
C SER A 40 -10.73 8.04 0.05
N SER A 41 -12.02 7.73 0.12
CA SER A 41 -12.91 8.35 1.11
C SER A 41 -13.99 7.38 1.54
N ASN A 42 -14.29 7.36 2.84
CA ASN A 42 -15.40 6.58 3.37
C ASN A 42 -16.74 7.04 2.79
N ARG A 43 -17.73 6.14 2.78
CA ARG A 43 -19.10 6.48 2.39
C ARG A 43 -19.64 7.59 3.30
N GLY A 44 -20.14 8.67 2.69
CA GLY A 44 -20.67 9.83 3.42
C GLY A 44 -19.60 10.82 3.91
N CYS A 45 -18.35 10.67 3.49
CA CYS A 45 -17.31 11.66 3.76
C CYS A 45 -17.48 12.88 2.84
N GLU A 46 -17.99 13.98 3.39
CA GLU A 46 -18.23 15.23 2.66
C GLU A 46 -17.17 16.29 3.00
N PHE A 47 -16.52 16.84 1.97
CA PHE A 47 -15.52 17.91 2.07
C PHE A 47 -15.26 18.50 0.69
N ASP A 48 -14.64 19.69 0.63
CA ASP A 48 -14.27 20.30 -0.64
C ASP A 48 -12.92 19.75 -1.13
N THR A 49 -12.98 18.95 -2.20
CA THR A 49 -11.79 18.42 -2.87
C THR A 49 -10.89 19.50 -3.47
N GLN A 50 -11.34 20.76 -3.62
CA GLN A 50 -10.51 21.87 -4.09
C GLN A 50 -9.63 22.49 -3.00
N GLU A 51 -9.96 22.25 -1.73
CA GLU A 51 -9.11 22.68 -0.61
C GLU A 51 -7.81 21.88 -0.54
N ALA A 52 -6.88 22.37 0.29
CA ALA A 52 -5.64 21.66 0.58
C ALA A 52 -5.94 20.38 1.37
N GLU A 53 -5.26 19.30 1.04
CA GLU A 53 -5.46 17.99 1.67
C GLU A 53 -5.16 17.98 3.18
N ALA A 54 -4.41 18.96 3.68
CA ALA A 54 -4.13 19.14 5.10
C ALA A 54 -5.37 19.52 5.95
N VAL A 55 -6.44 20.06 5.32
CA VAL A 55 -7.67 20.45 6.02
C VAL A 55 -8.80 19.44 5.85
N TRP A 56 -8.61 18.40 5.03
CA TRP A 56 -9.61 17.36 4.84
C TRP A 56 -9.88 16.58 6.13
N PRO A 57 -11.10 16.06 6.31
CA PRO A 57 -11.47 15.28 7.49
C PRO A 57 -10.80 13.91 7.49
N ASP A 58 -10.69 13.28 8.66
CA ASP A 58 -10.03 11.98 8.84
C ASP A 58 -10.69 10.82 8.06
N CYS A 59 -11.93 11.01 7.57
CA CYS A 59 -12.60 10.05 6.70
C CYS A 59 -12.11 10.07 5.25
N ALA A 60 -11.23 11.02 4.89
CA ALA A 60 -10.60 11.17 3.59
C ALA A 60 -9.11 10.82 3.72
N MET A 61 -8.70 9.77 3.03
CA MET A 61 -7.31 9.38 2.90
C MET A 61 -6.77 9.90 1.57
N TRP A 62 -5.54 10.37 1.57
CA TRP A 62 -4.94 10.90 0.35
C TRP A 62 -3.53 10.35 0.16
N MET A 63 -3.13 10.31 -1.11
CA MET A 63 -1.81 9.90 -1.52
C MET A 63 -1.31 10.85 -2.61
N VAL A 64 -0.09 11.35 -2.48
CA VAL A 64 0.59 12.03 -3.58
C VAL A 64 1.48 11.02 -4.28
N VAL A 65 1.26 10.83 -5.58
CA VAL A 65 2.06 9.96 -6.44
C VAL A 65 3.00 10.80 -7.27
N ARG A 66 4.30 10.50 -7.20
CA ARG A 66 5.36 11.12 -8.01
C ARG A 66 6.14 10.03 -8.74
N ASP A 67 6.76 10.42 -9.86
CA ASP A 67 7.58 9.54 -10.70
C ASP A 67 6.91 8.17 -10.95
N GLN A 68 5.65 8.20 -11.37
CA GLN A 68 4.85 7.02 -11.71
C GLN A 68 4.75 6.01 -10.57
N GLY A 69 4.74 6.51 -9.33
CA GLY A 69 4.64 5.71 -8.11
C GLY A 69 5.96 5.26 -7.53
N ALA A 70 7.11 5.69 -8.07
CA ALA A 70 8.40 5.46 -7.43
C ALA A 70 8.51 6.16 -6.07
N GLU A 71 7.85 7.31 -5.92
CA GLU A 71 7.70 8.03 -4.67
C GLU A 71 6.21 8.27 -4.39
N MET A 72 5.79 7.94 -3.17
CA MET A 72 4.43 8.14 -2.70
C MET A 72 4.45 8.78 -1.31
N LEU A 73 3.63 9.81 -1.12
CA LEU A 73 3.34 10.37 0.20
C LEU A 73 1.94 9.93 0.59
N LEU A 74 1.80 9.17 1.66
CA LEU A 74 0.51 8.65 2.11
C LEU A 74 0.10 9.32 3.43
N SER A 75 -1.16 9.70 3.53
CA SER A 75 -1.82 10.06 4.79
C SER A 75 -2.85 8.99 5.14
N ASP A 76 -2.77 8.45 6.36
CA ASP A 76 -3.70 7.46 6.91
C ASP A 76 -5.00 8.08 7.47
N GLY A 77 -5.29 9.33 7.09
CA GLY A 77 -6.40 10.12 7.64
C GLY A 77 -6.10 10.73 9.01
N LYS A 78 -5.02 10.33 9.71
CA LYS A 78 -4.61 10.92 11.01
C LYS A 78 -3.56 12.01 10.86
N LYS A 79 -3.42 12.55 9.65
CA LYS A 79 -2.47 13.62 9.28
C LYS A 79 -1.00 13.24 9.50
N GLN A 80 -0.69 11.95 9.63
CA GLN A 80 0.67 11.46 9.59
C GLN A 80 1.03 11.21 8.13
N VAL A 81 2.10 11.84 7.67
CA VAL A 81 2.59 11.68 6.29
C VAL A 81 3.72 10.68 6.32
N GLU A 82 3.54 9.57 5.61
CA GLU A 82 4.58 8.58 5.40
C GLU A 82 5.14 8.69 3.99
N VAL A 83 6.48 8.69 3.88
CA VAL A 83 7.16 8.58 2.58
C VAL A 83 7.36 7.11 2.27
N LEU A 84 6.71 6.66 1.20
CA LEU A 84 6.80 5.30 0.70
C LEU A 84 7.49 5.31 -0.66
N GLY A 85 8.52 4.47 -0.82
CA GLY A 85 9.00 4.13 -2.16
C GLY A 85 8.05 3.11 -2.77
N GLY A 86 7.66 3.23 -4.04
CA GLY A 86 6.77 2.26 -4.68
C GLY A 86 7.41 1.57 -5.89
N PHE A 87 7.02 0.31 -6.09
CA PHE A 87 7.34 -0.43 -7.31
C PHE A 87 6.12 -1.23 -7.75
N PHE A 88 5.69 -1.06 -9.01
CA PHE A 88 4.51 -1.73 -9.56
C PHE A 88 4.95 -2.87 -10.48
N ALA A 89 4.73 -4.11 -10.03
CA ALA A 89 5.10 -5.32 -10.74
C ALA A 89 3.94 -5.84 -11.62
N ALA A 90 4.25 -6.13 -12.88
CA ALA A 90 3.34 -6.66 -13.89
C ALA A 90 2.60 -7.92 -13.41
N GLY A 91 1.37 -8.12 -13.89
CA GLY A 91 0.53 -9.28 -13.58
C GLY A 91 -0.92 -8.88 -13.35
N LYS A 92 -1.74 -9.86 -12.96
CA LYS A 92 -3.14 -9.66 -12.57
C LYS A 92 -3.36 -10.35 -11.21
N PRO A 93 -3.66 -9.59 -10.13
CA PRO A 93 -3.58 -8.13 -10.05
C PRO A 93 -2.16 -7.61 -10.29
N ILE A 94 -1.97 -6.31 -10.51
CA ILE A 94 -0.65 -5.68 -10.35
C ILE A 94 -0.26 -5.80 -8.87
N ILE A 95 1.03 -5.97 -8.58
CA ILE A 95 1.51 -5.90 -7.19
C ILE A 95 2.25 -4.60 -7.00
N ALA A 96 1.79 -3.77 -6.08
CA ALA A 96 2.57 -2.67 -5.56
C ALA A 96 3.43 -3.18 -4.39
N GLN A 97 4.75 -3.01 -4.51
CA GLN A 97 5.72 -3.24 -3.44
C GLN A 97 6.09 -1.89 -2.86
N ALA A 98 5.60 -1.60 -1.66
CA ALA A 98 5.86 -0.34 -0.97
C ALA A 98 7.01 -0.52 0.02
N ARG A 99 8.05 0.31 -0.11
CA ARG A 99 9.17 0.42 0.81
C ARG A 99 8.82 1.40 1.92
N TRP A 100 8.85 0.92 3.16
CA TRP A 100 8.65 1.71 4.37
C TRP A 100 9.87 1.61 5.30
N VAL A 101 10.12 2.66 6.08
CA VAL A 101 11.16 2.70 7.11
C VAL A 101 10.52 3.20 8.40
N ASP A 102 10.59 2.42 9.47
CA ASP A 102 10.18 2.86 10.81
C ASP A 102 11.24 3.82 11.38
N THR A 103 11.14 5.10 11.04
CA THR A 103 12.12 6.09 11.47
C THR A 103 12.16 6.29 12.99
N ALA A 104 11.10 5.91 13.71
CA ALA A 104 11.02 6.04 15.17
C ALA A 104 11.70 4.88 15.90
N LYS A 105 11.59 3.64 15.38
CA LYS A 105 12.11 2.44 16.05
C LYS A 105 13.33 1.85 15.37
N GLU A 106 13.32 1.75 14.05
CA GLU A 106 14.35 1.07 13.27
C GLU A 106 14.75 1.93 12.05
N PRO A 107 15.34 3.13 12.25
CA PRO A 107 15.55 4.12 11.19
C PRO A 107 16.49 3.67 10.06
N GLN A 108 17.20 2.55 10.25
CA GLN A 108 18.12 1.98 9.27
C GLN A 108 17.54 0.74 8.56
N ARG A 109 16.38 0.23 8.98
CA ARG A 109 15.79 -0.99 8.43
C ARG A 109 14.58 -0.64 7.58
N ALA A 110 14.67 -0.99 6.31
CA ALA A 110 13.54 -0.92 5.40
C ALA A 110 12.75 -2.23 5.45
N TYR A 111 11.44 -2.12 5.39
CA TYR A 111 10.53 -3.23 5.12
C TYR A 111 9.80 -2.96 3.82
N TYR A 112 9.39 -4.04 3.17
CA TYR A 112 8.60 -4.00 1.95
C TYR A 112 7.25 -4.62 2.23
N GLY A 113 6.19 -3.82 2.14
CA GLY A 113 4.81 -4.26 2.17
C GLY A 113 4.30 -4.52 0.76
N PHE A 114 3.32 -5.41 0.62
CA PHE A 114 2.72 -5.75 -0.67
C PHE A 114 1.24 -5.39 -0.72
N PHE A 115 0.80 -4.87 -1.85
CA PHE A 115 -0.59 -4.52 -2.12
C PHE A 115 -1.00 -5.08 -3.48
N GLY A 116 -2.22 -5.62 -3.54
CA GLY A 116 -2.87 -5.90 -4.81
C GLY A 116 -3.43 -4.60 -5.39
N VAL A 117 -3.22 -4.40 -6.69
CA VAL A 117 -3.71 -3.23 -7.42
C VAL A 117 -4.45 -3.70 -8.65
N GLU A 118 -5.69 -3.27 -8.77
CA GLU A 118 -6.51 -3.43 -9.96
C GLU A 118 -6.78 -2.05 -10.57
N PRO A 119 -6.06 -1.68 -11.65
CA PRO A 119 -6.26 -0.41 -12.32
C PRO A 119 -7.63 -0.30 -12.98
N HIS A 120 -8.25 0.86 -12.78
CA HIS A 120 -9.45 1.32 -13.47
C HIS A 120 -9.12 2.58 -14.27
N GLN A 121 -9.92 2.89 -15.30
CA GLN A 121 -9.74 4.10 -16.11
C GLN A 121 -8.28 4.29 -16.61
N ILE A 122 -7.87 3.43 -17.55
CA ILE A 122 -6.53 3.45 -18.12
C ILE A 122 -6.51 4.40 -19.33
N GLY A 123 -5.60 5.37 -19.31
CA GLY A 123 -5.36 6.29 -20.41
C GLY A 123 -4.58 5.64 -21.57
N PRO A 124 -4.59 6.26 -22.77
CA PRO A 124 -3.82 5.76 -23.93
C PRO A 124 -2.30 5.81 -23.71
N ASP A 125 -1.84 6.55 -22.70
CA ASP A 125 -0.46 6.67 -22.23
C ASP A 125 -0.04 5.54 -21.28
N GLY A 126 -0.95 4.61 -20.95
CA GLY A 126 -0.70 3.53 -19.97
C GLY A 126 -0.82 3.99 -18.51
N LEU A 127 -1.24 5.24 -18.27
CA LEU A 127 -1.44 5.76 -16.92
C LEU A 127 -2.88 5.52 -16.46
N PHE A 128 -3.06 4.92 -15.28
CA PHE A 128 -4.38 4.77 -14.69
C PHE A 128 -4.72 5.92 -13.73
N SER A 129 -6.00 6.31 -13.69
CA SER A 129 -6.52 7.40 -12.84
C SER A 129 -7.54 6.92 -11.80
N ALA A 130 -7.83 5.63 -11.74
CA ALA A 130 -8.59 5.00 -10.66
C ALA A 130 -8.02 3.60 -10.39
N ALA A 131 -8.17 3.07 -9.19
CA ALA A 131 -7.77 1.70 -8.88
C ALA A 131 -8.45 1.20 -7.61
N SER A 132 -8.73 -0.11 -7.58
CA SER A 132 -8.96 -0.82 -6.33
C SER A 132 -7.62 -1.27 -5.77
N ILE A 133 -7.36 -0.96 -4.50
CA ILE A 133 -6.11 -1.32 -3.81
C ILE A 133 -6.46 -2.06 -2.53
N TRP A 134 -5.79 -3.18 -2.26
CA TRP A 134 -5.96 -3.93 -1.02
C TRP A 134 -4.63 -4.42 -0.48
N VAL A 135 -4.54 -4.54 0.84
CA VAL A 135 -3.37 -5.12 1.51
C VAL A 135 -3.24 -6.59 1.13
N VAL A 136 -2.03 -7.04 0.81
CA VAL A 136 -1.74 -8.47 0.71
C VAL A 136 -1.53 -9.01 2.11
N GLU A 137 -2.41 -9.90 2.53
CA GLU A 137 -2.36 -10.55 3.83
C GLU A 137 -1.49 -11.82 3.78
N CYS A 138 -0.87 -12.22 4.90
CA CYS A 138 -0.15 -13.49 4.95
C CYS A 138 -1.03 -14.71 5.10
N GLY A 139 -2.28 -14.55 5.54
CA GLY A 139 -3.19 -15.68 5.76
C GLY A 139 -4.59 -15.24 6.13
N THR A 140 -5.42 -16.22 6.47
CA THR A 140 -6.78 -15.97 6.99
C THR A 140 -6.78 -15.97 8.51
N GLN A 141 -7.57 -15.08 9.10
CA GLN A 141 -7.85 -15.04 10.54
C GLN A 141 -9.36 -14.96 10.77
N ALA A 142 -9.89 -15.69 11.75
CA ALA A 142 -11.32 -15.68 12.05
C ALA A 142 -11.81 -14.34 12.62
N ASN A 143 -10.92 -13.63 13.34
CA ASN A 143 -11.08 -12.28 13.85
C ASN A 143 -9.69 -11.69 14.11
N GLN A 144 -9.60 -10.41 14.52
CA GLN A 144 -8.33 -9.69 14.71
C GLN A 144 -7.40 -10.29 15.78
N ASN A 145 -7.91 -11.15 16.67
CA ASN A 145 -7.15 -11.78 17.75
C ASN A 145 -6.93 -13.29 17.53
N ALA A 146 -7.39 -13.84 16.39
CA ALA A 146 -7.26 -15.25 16.08
C ALA A 146 -5.90 -15.57 15.46
N ASP A 147 -5.46 -16.81 15.61
CA ASP A 147 -4.27 -17.30 14.92
C ASP A 147 -4.42 -17.19 13.40
N ILE A 148 -3.34 -16.76 12.74
CA ILE A 148 -3.29 -16.65 11.29
C ILE A 148 -3.02 -18.03 10.71
N VAL A 149 -3.90 -18.46 9.81
CA VAL A 149 -3.66 -19.64 8.96
C VAL A 149 -2.98 -19.13 7.69
N PRO A 150 -1.66 -19.33 7.53
CA PRO A 150 -0.90 -18.72 6.43
C PRO A 150 -1.33 -19.27 5.06
N TYR A 151 -1.26 -18.42 4.06
CA TYR A 151 -1.39 -18.83 2.67
C TYR A 151 -0.19 -19.69 2.21
N PRO A 152 -0.35 -20.53 1.18
CA PRO A 152 0.74 -21.35 0.66
C PRO A 152 1.97 -20.51 0.29
N GLY A 153 3.15 -20.93 0.78
CA GLY A 153 4.42 -20.26 0.52
C GLY A 153 4.73 -19.07 1.43
N ILE A 154 3.89 -18.80 2.44
CA ILE A 154 4.12 -17.75 3.44
C ILE A 154 4.61 -18.35 4.76
N GLY A 155 5.71 -17.80 5.29
CA GLY A 155 6.34 -18.26 6.53
C GLY A 155 5.66 -17.74 7.81
N PRO A 156 6.07 -18.26 8.99
CA PRO A 156 5.44 -17.99 10.29
C PRO A 156 5.54 -16.54 10.79
N GLU A 157 6.34 -15.70 10.13
CA GLU A 157 6.48 -14.26 10.42
C GLU A 157 5.81 -13.38 9.36
N CYS A 158 4.83 -13.91 8.63
CA CYS A 158 4.14 -13.15 7.58
C CYS A 158 5.13 -12.73 6.46
N ARG A 159 6.06 -13.63 6.10
CA ARG A 159 7.12 -13.39 5.11
C ARG A 159 6.95 -14.27 3.88
N ALA A 160 6.97 -13.66 2.70
CA ALA A 160 6.98 -14.39 1.44
C ALA A 160 8.41 -14.81 1.06
N THR A 161 8.54 -16.00 0.48
CA THR A 161 9.82 -16.51 -0.03
C THR A 161 9.91 -16.51 -1.56
N SER A 162 8.82 -16.18 -2.26
CA SER A 162 8.77 -16.14 -3.72
C SER A 162 7.72 -15.15 -4.26
N LYS A 163 7.90 -14.74 -5.53
CA LYS A 163 6.93 -13.92 -6.26
C LYS A 163 5.57 -14.61 -6.39
N ASP A 164 5.57 -15.93 -6.60
CA ASP A 164 4.33 -16.71 -6.74
C ASP A 164 3.52 -16.74 -5.45
N ALA A 165 4.19 -16.88 -4.30
CA ALA A 165 3.52 -16.86 -3.00
C ALA A 165 2.84 -15.50 -2.75
N ILE A 166 3.48 -14.39 -3.12
CA ILE A 166 2.89 -13.04 -3.04
C ILE A 166 1.66 -12.94 -3.94
N ARG A 167 1.71 -13.45 -5.18
CA ARG A 167 0.56 -13.39 -6.10
C ARG A 167 -0.62 -14.22 -5.61
N ILE A 168 -0.36 -15.43 -5.13
CA ILE A 168 -1.41 -16.29 -4.54
C ILE A 168 -2.03 -15.60 -3.32
N ALA A 169 -1.20 -15.03 -2.44
CA ALA A 169 -1.67 -14.28 -1.28
C ALA A 169 -2.50 -13.06 -1.69
N ALA A 170 -2.07 -12.31 -2.72
CA ALA A 170 -2.78 -11.13 -3.20
C ALA A 170 -4.18 -11.47 -3.73
N GLU A 171 -4.32 -12.54 -4.51
CA GLU A 171 -5.62 -13.01 -4.99
C GLU A 171 -6.53 -13.45 -3.83
N LYS A 172 -5.98 -14.18 -2.85
CA LYS A 172 -6.75 -14.64 -1.69
C LYS A 172 -7.14 -13.51 -0.74
N SER A 173 -6.33 -12.46 -0.68
CA SER A 173 -6.58 -11.27 0.16
C SER A 173 -7.60 -10.32 -0.45
N ARG A 174 -7.97 -10.51 -1.73
CA ARG A 174 -8.90 -9.64 -2.44
C ARG A 174 -10.32 -9.82 -1.92
N ARG A 175 -10.71 -8.94 -0.99
CA ARG A 175 -12.05 -8.94 -0.38
C ARG A 175 -12.62 -7.52 -0.39
N THR A 176 -13.93 -7.41 -0.56
CA THR A 176 -14.60 -6.10 -0.69
C THR A 176 -14.54 -5.25 0.57
N ASP A 177 -14.32 -5.86 1.74
CA ASP A 177 -14.22 -5.20 3.04
C ASP A 177 -12.81 -4.68 3.36
N THR A 178 -11.79 -5.08 2.60
CA THR A 178 -10.39 -4.65 2.76
C THR A 178 -9.87 -3.83 1.58
N MET A 179 -10.74 -3.59 0.60
CA MET A 179 -10.42 -2.94 -0.66
C MET A 179 -10.78 -1.46 -0.59
N GLU A 180 -9.80 -0.63 -0.91
CA GLU A 180 -9.92 0.81 -0.98
C GLU A 180 -10.03 1.26 -2.43
N GLU A 181 -11.00 2.12 -2.71
CA GLU A 181 -11.19 2.71 -4.03
C GLU A 181 -10.46 4.05 -4.11
N TRP A 182 -9.41 4.08 -4.91
CA TRP A 182 -8.58 5.26 -5.11
C TRP A 182 -8.90 5.92 -6.44
N ARG A 183 -9.00 7.25 -6.44
CA ARG A 183 -9.12 8.05 -7.66
C ARG A 183 -8.13 9.21 -7.69
N TRP A 184 -7.59 9.47 -8.86
CA TRP A 184 -6.80 10.67 -9.13
C TRP A 184 -7.71 11.89 -9.16
N LEU A 185 -7.32 12.96 -8.46
CA LEU A 185 -8.08 14.21 -8.38
C LEU A 185 -7.47 15.30 -9.26
N ARG A 186 -6.19 15.56 -9.08
CA ARG A 186 -5.49 16.68 -9.73
C ARG A 186 -3.99 16.45 -9.77
N ALA A 187 -3.33 17.14 -10.69
CA ALA A 187 -1.87 17.22 -10.68
C ALA A 187 -1.41 17.91 -9.39
N GLU A 188 -0.22 17.54 -8.92
CA GLU A 188 0.42 18.27 -7.82
C GLU A 188 0.72 19.70 -8.28
N ALA A 189 0.45 20.68 -7.42
CA ALA A 189 0.88 22.04 -7.70
C ALA A 189 2.40 22.05 -7.75
N THR A 190 2.99 22.38 -8.89
CA THR A 190 4.44 22.54 -9.01
C THR A 190 4.86 23.51 -7.92
N ALA A 191 5.68 23.06 -6.96
CA ALA A 191 6.26 23.96 -5.98
C ALA A 191 6.95 25.06 -6.79
N LYS A 192 6.44 26.29 -6.70
CA LYS A 192 7.11 27.44 -7.29
C LYS A 192 8.48 27.48 -6.62
N GLY A 193 9.54 27.21 -7.39
CA GLY A 193 10.89 27.23 -6.87
C GLY A 193 11.13 28.55 -6.14
N ASN A 194 11.55 28.44 -4.88
CA ASN A 194 12.17 29.55 -4.17
C ASN A 194 13.57 29.79 -4.72
#